data_AF-A0A6P6Y9K0-F1
#
_entry.id   AF-A0A6P6Y9K0-F1
#
_cell.length_a   1.000
_cell.length_b   1.000
_cell.length_c   1.000
_cell.angle_alpha   90.00
_cell.angle_beta   90.00
_cell.angle_gamma   90.00
#
_symmetry.space_group_name_H-M   'P 1'
#
loop_
_entity.id
_entity.type
_entity.pdbx_description
1 polymer ?
#
loop_
_entity_poly.entity_id
_entity_poly.type
_entity_poly.pdbx_seq_one_letter_code
_entity_poly.pdbx_strand_id
1 'polypeptide(L)'
;MKFILAIISLTLLINGIIADDNNKEQLLKKGEEIGKKAEDALKMLKSQNRNREARRLEKDIPLLEKSMQDYRNTKTTDDDDDKTKILEKELTLLIKKMSLEIQMAYSDEPDMHTLLVNRAKDMVKRGEKTLEFLKSKNRLEDGKTIENDVNGLKQIIDKVEQEDDLIKLNDLELQMIKAENKLSNDIFDIVNPH
;
A
#
# COMPACT_ATOMS: atom_id res chain seq x y z
N MET A 1 26.31 -20.61 -0.59
CA MET A 1 26.34 -20.02 -1.95
C MET A 1 25.19 -20.58 -2.80
N LYS A 2 23.95 -20.10 -2.61
CA LYS A 2 22.79 -20.46 -3.45
C LYS A 2 21.97 -19.25 -3.91
N PHE A 3 22.42 -18.03 -3.61
CA PHE A 3 21.66 -16.79 -3.86
C PHE A 3 22.08 -15.99 -5.10
N ILE A 4 23.05 -16.47 -5.89
CA ILE A 4 23.56 -15.73 -7.07
C ILE A 4 22.93 -16.21 -8.39
N LEU A 5 22.33 -17.40 -8.42
CA LEU A 5 21.76 -17.97 -9.65
C LEU A 5 20.37 -17.43 -10.02
N ALA A 6 19.65 -16.76 -9.11
CA ALA A 6 18.34 -16.19 -9.42
C ALA A 6 18.39 -14.80 -10.10
N ILE A 7 19.53 -14.11 -10.02
CA ILE A 7 19.69 -12.74 -10.54
C ILE A 7 20.12 -12.73 -12.02
N ILE A 8 20.83 -13.77 -12.48
CA ILE A 8 21.28 -13.88 -13.88
C ILE A 8 20.12 -14.25 -14.83
N SER A 9 19.07 -14.90 -14.33
CA SER A 9 17.82 -15.11 -15.07
C SER A 9 16.97 -13.85 -15.25
N LEU A 10 17.26 -12.77 -14.49
CA LEU A 10 16.50 -11.52 -14.54
C LEU A 10 17.01 -10.55 -15.62
N THR A 11 18.30 -10.62 -15.97
CA THR A 11 18.91 -9.75 -17.00
C THR A 11 18.66 -10.22 -18.43
N LEU A 12 18.37 -11.50 -18.65
CA LEU A 12 18.02 -12.03 -19.98
C LEU A 12 16.57 -11.73 -20.41
N LEU A 13 15.70 -11.35 -19.47
CA LEU A 13 14.31 -10.94 -19.77
C LEU A 13 14.17 -9.47 -20.20
N ILE A 14 15.26 -8.70 -20.17
CA ILE A 14 15.23 -7.25 -20.46
C ILE A 14 15.69 -6.94 -21.91
N ASN A 15 16.43 -7.83 -22.57
CA ASN A 15 17.08 -7.54 -23.86
C ASN A 15 16.70 -8.48 -25.02
N GLY A 16 15.42 -8.85 -25.14
CA GLY A 16 14.97 -9.63 -26.28
C GLY A 16 13.50 -9.42 -26.59
N ILE A 17 13.24 -8.54 -27.57
CA ILE A 17 12.25 -8.61 -28.66
C ILE A 17 11.87 -7.18 -29.04
N ILE A 18 12.62 -6.66 -30.02
CA ILE A 18 12.10 -5.68 -30.98
C ILE A 18 11.96 -6.51 -32.27
N ALA A 19 10.72 -6.82 -32.68
CA ALA A 19 10.30 -6.98 -34.08
C ALA A 19 8.82 -7.47 -34.19
N ASP A 20 8.14 -6.87 -35.17
CA ASP A 20 6.99 -7.34 -35.96
C ASP A 20 5.58 -7.37 -35.35
N ASP A 21 4.78 -6.35 -35.73
CA ASP A 21 3.35 -6.31 -36.16
C ASP A 21 2.28 -7.15 -35.42
N ASN A 22 2.60 -7.74 -34.28
CA ASN A 22 1.72 -8.50 -33.41
C ASN A 22 1.75 -7.98 -31.95
N ASN A 23 2.32 -6.79 -31.75
CA ASN A 23 2.67 -6.22 -30.44
C ASN A 23 1.46 -5.62 -29.70
N LYS A 24 0.49 -5.04 -30.44
CA LYS A 24 -0.69 -4.38 -29.85
C LYS A 24 -1.62 -5.36 -29.14
N GLU A 25 -2.02 -6.43 -29.83
CA GLU A 25 -2.94 -7.43 -29.28
C GLU A 25 -2.32 -8.20 -28.11
N GLN A 26 -1.02 -8.51 -28.18
CA GLN A 26 -0.29 -9.16 -27.08
C GLN A 26 -0.23 -8.26 -25.84
N LEU A 27 0.07 -6.98 -26.01
CA LEU A 27 0.12 -6.03 -24.90
C LEU A 27 -1.26 -5.86 -24.25
N LEU A 28 -2.32 -5.77 -25.05
CA LEU A 28 -3.70 -5.70 -24.56
C LEU A 28 -4.09 -6.96 -23.79
N LYS A 29 -3.82 -8.16 -24.32
CA LYS A 29 -4.06 -9.43 -23.60
C LYS A 29 -3.32 -9.48 -22.27
N LYS A 30 -2.06 -9.06 -22.25
CA LYS A 30 -1.27 -8.97 -21.02
C LYS A 30 -1.88 -7.99 -20.02
N GLY A 31 -2.38 -6.85 -20.50
CA GLY A 31 -3.13 -5.90 -19.69
C GLY A 31 -4.39 -6.53 -19.07
N GLU A 32 -5.20 -7.24 -19.87
CA GLU A 32 -6.40 -7.93 -19.38
C GLU A 32 -6.09 -9.00 -18.31
N GLU A 33 -5.02 -9.78 -18.51
CA GLU A 33 -4.55 -10.74 -17.51
C GLU A 33 -4.09 -10.08 -16.21
N ILE A 34 -3.34 -8.98 -16.31
CA ILE A 34 -2.88 -8.21 -15.15
C ILE A 34 -4.05 -7.56 -14.42
N GLY A 35 -5.04 -7.04 -15.14
CA GLY A 35 -6.26 -6.50 -14.55
C GLY A 35 -6.99 -7.53 -13.68
N LYS A 36 -7.20 -8.75 -14.20
CA LYS A 36 -7.83 -9.84 -13.42
C LYS A 36 -7.01 -10.21 -12.18
N LYS A 37 -5.69 -10.35 -12.31
CA LYS A 37 -4.82 -10.65 -11.16
C LYS A 37 -4.80 -9.52 -10.13
N ALA A 38 -4.91 -8.27 -10.56
CA ALA A 38 -5.01 -7.11 -9.68
C ALA A 38 -6.32 -7.11 -8.88
N GLU A 39 -7.45 -7.47 -9.49
CA GLU A 39 -8.72 -7.59 -8.76
C GLU A 39 -8.68 -8.69 -7.69
N ASP A 40 -8.06 -9.83 -7.98
CA ASP A 40 -7.92 -10.91 -7.02
C ASP A 40 -6.97 -10.52 -5.87
N ALA A 41 -5.83 -9.87 -6.20
CA ALA A 41 -4.93 -9.31 -5.20
C ALA A 41 -5.64 -8.25 -4.33
N LEU A 42 -6.47 -7.40 -4.92
CA LEU A 42 -7.25 -6.38 -4.21
C LEU A 42 -8.21 -7.00 -3.18
N LYS A 43 -8.94 -8.05 -3.56
CA LYS A 43 -9.84 -8.79 -2.64
C LYS A 43 -9.06 -9.36 -1.46
N MET A 44 -7.90 -9.95 -1.73
CA MET A 44 -7.02 -10.52 -0.71
C MET A 44 -6.49 -9.44 0.24
N LEU A 45 -5.95 -8.33 -0.28
CA LEU A 45 -5.41 -7.24 0.53
C LEU A 45 -6.46 -6.65 1.48
N LYS A 46 -7.70 -6.47 1.00
CA LYS A 46 -8.82 -6.02 1.85
C LYS A 46 -9.10 -6.99 3.00
N SER A 47 -9.09 -8.30 2.74
CA SER A 47 -9.31 -9.31 3.80
C SER A 47 -8.20 -9.32 4.86
N GLN A 48 -7.00 -8.86 4.51
CA GLN A 48 -5.83 -8.79 5.39
C GLN A 48 -5.65 -7.42 6.05
N ASN A 49 -6.59 -6.48 5.88
CA ASN A 49 -6.46 -5.09 6.33
C ASN A 49 -5.22 -4.36 5.79
N ARG A 50 -4.74 -4.75 4.60
CA ARG A 50 -3.62 -4.10 3.90
C ARG A 50 -4.14 -2.90 3.11
N ASN A 51 -4.72 -1.95 3.84
CA ASN A 51 -5.57 -0.87 3.30
C ASN A 51 -4.85 0.00 2.28
N ARG A 52 -3.59 0.37 2.54
CA ARG A 52 -2.81 1.21 1.63
C ARG A 52 -2.47 0.49 0.32
N GLU A 53 -2.11 -0.79 0.42
CA GLU A 53 -1.84 -1.64 -0.74
C GLU A 53 -3.10 -1.84 -1.58
N ALA A 54 -4.24 -2.07 -0.91
CA ALA A 54 -5.54 -2.15 -1.57
C ALA A 54 -5.87 -0.86 -2.32
N ARG A 55 -5.69 0.31 -1.69
CA ARG A 55 -5.95 1.61 -2.34
C ARG A 55 -5.10 1.85 -3.59
N ARG A 56 -3.82 1.44 -3.58
CA ARG A 56 -2.97 1.55 -4.77
C ARG A 56 -3.58 0.80 -5.96
N LEU A 57 -4.00 -0.45 -5.75
CA LEU A 57 -4.67 -1.23 -6.78
C LEU A 57 -6.05 -0.67 -7.16
N GLU A 58 -6.84 -0.15 -6.21
CA GLU A 58 -8.12 0.52 -6.52
C GLU A 58 -7.95 1.72 -7.45
N LYS A 59 -6.82 2.43 -7.35
CA LYS A 59 -6.49 3.54 -8.23
C LYS A 59 -5.95 3.06 -9.58
N ASP A 60 -5.09 2.05 -9.58
CA ASP A 60 -4.38 1.61 -10.77
C ASP A 60 -5.23 0.75 -11.72
N ILE A 61 -6.16 -0.08 -11.21
CA ILE A 61 -7.06 -0.90 -12.02
C ILE A 61 -7.85 -0.08 -13.06
N PRO A 62 -8.60 0.99 -12.67
CA PRO A 62 -9.34 1.78 -13.66
C PRO A 62 -8.43 2.57 -14.60
N LEU A 63 -7.20 2.93 -14.16
CA LEU A 63 -6.21 3.54 -15.04
C LEU A 63 -5.74 2.57 -16.12
N LEU A 64 -5.58 1.28 -15.78
CA LEU A 64 -5.20 0.24 -16.72
C LEU A 64 -6.29 0.01 -17.76
N GLU A 65 -7.55 -0.11 -17.32
CA GLU A 65 -8.70 -0.23 -18.21
C GLU A 65 -8.76 0.92 -19.22
N LYS A 66 -8.62 2.15 -18.71
CA LYS A 66 -8.60 3.34 -19.55
C LYS A 66 -7.42 3.33 -20.54
N SER A 67 -6.21 3.04 -20.06
CA SER A 67 -5.01 3.01 -20.90
C SER A 67 -5.09 1.94 -21.99
N MET A 68 -5.63 0.76 -21.67
CA MET A 68 -5.91 -0.28 -22.66
C MET A 68 -6.93 0.17 -23.69
N GLN A 69 -7.99 0.86 -23.28
CA GLN A 69 -9.01 1.37 -24.20
C GLN A 69 -8.45 2.46 -25.12
N ASP A 70 -7.68 3.40 -24.57
CA ASP A 70 -7.02 4.47 -25.33
C ASP A 70 -6.04 3.88 -26.34
N TYR A 71 -5.23 2.89 -25.92
CA TYR A 71 -4.32 2.18 -26.84
C TYR A 71 -5.06 1.36 -27.89
N ARG A 72 -6.17 0.68 -27.53
CA ARG A 72 -7.01 -0.07 -28.48
C ARG A 72 -7.55 0.84 -29.59
N ASN A 73 -7.94 2.07 -29.24
CA ASN A 73 -8.52 3.04 -30.17
C ASN A 73 -7.52 3.72 -31.13
N THR A 74 -6.21 3.52 -30.98
CA THR A 74 -5.22 4.10 -31.91
C THR A 74 -5.34 3.51 -33.31
N LYS A 75 -5.20 4.36 -34.35
CA LYS A 75 -5.15 3.95 -35.75
C LYS A 75 -3.70 3.73 -36.18
N THR A 76 -3.43 2.65 -36.89
CA THR A 76 -2.12 2.31 -37.46
C THR A 76 -1.91 3.05 -38.79
N THR A 77 -1.88 4.38 -38.78
CA THR A 77 -1.54 5.20 -39.96
C THR A 77 -0.30 6.05 -39.68
N ASP A 78 0.58 6.20 -40.66
CA ASP A 78 1.99 6.65 -40.53
C ASP A 78 2.21 8.03 -39.86
N ASP A 79 1.18 8.88 -39.76
CA ASP A 79 1.25 10.19 -39.05
C ASP A 79 0.87 10.12 -37.54
N ASP A 80 0.44 8.97 -37.03
CA ASP A 80 0.02 8.73 -35.62
C ASP A 80 1.06 7.92 -34.78
N ASP A 81 2.26 7.74 -35.32
CA ASP A 81 3.28 6.85 -34.77
C ASP A 81 3.77 7.29 -33.38
N ASP A 82 3.97 8.60 -33.15
CA ASP A 82 4.46 9.12 -31.86
C ASP A 82 3.43 8.97 -30.73
N LYS A 83 2.15 9.26 -30.99
CA LYS A 83 1.08 9.11 -29.98
C LYS A 83 0.85 7.64 -29.64
N THR A 84 0.85 6.78 -30.66
CA THR A 84 0.69 5.35 -30.46
C THR A 84 1.85 4.77 -29.66
N LYS A 85 3.09 5.17 -29.96
CA LYS A 85 4.28 4.79 -29.18
C LYS A 85 4.27 5.31 -27.75
N ILE A 86 3.74 6.51 -27.51
CA ILE A 86 3.57 7.04 -26.14
C ILE A 86 2.59 6.19 -25.36
N LEU A 87 1.40 5.92 -25.91
CA LEU A 87 0.39 5.09 -25.26
C LEU A 87 0.88 3.66 -25.03
N GLU A 88 1.64 3.09 -25.96
CA GLU A 88 2.27 1.77 -25.78
C GLU A 88 3.23 1.75 -24.60
N LYS A 89 4.08 2.79 -24.48
CA LYS A 89 5.01 2.94 -23.36
C LYS A 89 4.28 3.13 -22.05
N GLU A 90 3.26 3.98 -22.01
CA GLU A 90 2.45 4.23 -20.82
C GLU A 90 1.75 2.95 -20.34
N LEU A 91 1.09 2.23 -21.25
CA LEU A 91 0.44 0.96 -20.95
C LEU A 91 1.45 -0.09 -20.47
N THR A 92 2.62 -0.17 -21.12
CA THR A 92 3.69 -1.10 -20.72
C THR A 92 4.21 -0.78 -19.32
N LEU A 93 4.40 0.50 -19.00
CA LEU A 93 4.85 0.93 -17.66
C LEU A 93 3.80 0.64 -16.61
N LEU A 94 2.52 0.86 -16.91
CA LEU A 94 1.42 0.57 -15.99
C LEU A 94 1.27 -0.93 -15.72
N ILE A 95 1.34 -1.76 -16.76
CA ILE A 95 1.37 -3.23 -16.65
C ILE A 95 2.53 -3.68 -15.76
N LYS A 96 3.74 -3.12 -15.93
CA LYS A 96 4.91 -3.44 -15.10
C LYS A 96 4.71 -3.01 -13.66
N LYS A 97 4.21 -1.79 -13.43
CA LYS A 97 3.90 -1.26 -12.10
C LYS A 97 2.91 -2.16 -11.37
N MET A 98 1.77 -2.47 -11.99
CA MET A 98 0.76 -3.34 -11.39
C MET A 98 1.28 -4.76 -11.17
N SER A 99 2.12 -5.29 -12.05
CA SER A 99 2.78 -6.59 -11.81
C SER A 99 3.60 -6.59 -10.53
N LEU A 100 4.32 -5.50 -10.23
CA LEU A 100 5.07 -5.35 -8.98
C LEU A 100 4.12 -5.21 -7.78
N GLU A 101 3.07 -4.41 -7.88
CA GLU A 101 2.08 -4.26 -6.80
C GLU A 101 1.38 -5.58 -6.47
N ILE A 102 1.04 -6.39 -7.47
CA ILE A 102 0.49 -7.73 -7.31
C ILE A 102 1.51 -8.65 -6.61
N GLN A 103 2.78 -8.63 -7.02
CA GLN A 103 3.83 -9.43 -6.38
C GLN A 103 3.99 -9.06 -4.90
N MET A 104 3.99 -7.76 -4.59
CA MET A 104 4.03 -7.27 -3.21
C MET A 104 2.79 -7.69 -2.43
N ALA A 105 1.61 -7.67 -3.05
CA ALA A 105 0.38 -8.12 -2.41
C ALA A 105 0.47 -9.59 -1.97
N TYR A 106 1.08 -10.47 -2.78
CA TYR A 106 1.28 -11.88 -2.43
C TYR A 106 2.51 -12.16 -1.56
N SER A 107 3.23 -11.13 -1.09
CA SER A 107 4.22 -11.26 -0.03
C SER A 107 3.54 -11.62 1.29
N ASP A 108 4.16 -12.53 2.05
CA ASP A 108 3.75 -12.89 3.42
C ASP A 108 3.91 -11.72 4.38
N GLU A 109 4.85 -10.81 4.10
CA GLU A 109 5.09 -9.61 4.88
C GLU A 109 4.35 -8.41 4.27
N PRO A 110 3.43 -7.76 5.04
CA PRO A 110 2.81 -6.52 4.60
C PRO A 110 3.81 -5.37 4.57
N ASP A 111 3.49 -4.29 3.86
CA ASP A 111 4.39 -3.14 3.80
C ASP A 111 4.61 -2.49 5.18
N MET A 112 5.76 -1.82 5.36
CA MET A 112 6.13 -1.17 6.62
C MET A 112 5.04 -0.21 7.13
N HIS A 113 4.36 0.46 6.21
CA HIS A 113 3.24 1.34 6.54
C HIS A 113 2.11 0.56 7.23
N THR A 114 1.67 -0.56 6.64
CA THR A 114 0.64 -1.42 7.21
C THR A 114 1.06 -1.99 8.56
N LEU A 115 2.33 -2.38 8.71
CA LEU A 115 2.87 -2.83 10.00
C LEU A 115 2.78 -1.74 11.07
N LEU A 116 3.16 -0.51 10.77
CA LEU A 116 3.10 0.62 11.69
C LEU A 116 1.68 0.96 12.11
N VAL A 117 0.74 1.01 11.15
CA VAL A 117 -0.68 1.28 11.43
C VAL A 117 -1.28 0.19 12.32
N ASN A 118 -1.01 -1.08 12.02
CA ASN A 118 -1.51 -2.20 12.84
C ASN A 118 -0.94 -2.15 14.26
N ARG A 119 0.35 -1.86 14.42
CA ARG A 119 0.99 -1.71 15.73
C ARG A 119 0.36 -0.57 16.53
N ALA A 120 0.12 0.57 15.91
CA ALA A 120 -0.53 1.72 16.54
C ALA A 120 -1.99 1.41 16.95
N LYS A 121 -2.75 0.71 16.09
CA LYS A 121 -4.11 0.23 16.41
C LYS A 121 -4.13 -0.73 17.60
N ASP A 122 -3.12 -1.60 17.72
CA ASP A 122 -3.00 -2.48 18.87
C ASP A 122 -2.63 -1.71 20.15
N MET A 123 -1.81 -0.66 20.05
CA MET A 123 -1.56 0.25 21.18
C MET A 123 -2.82 0.98 21.64
N VAL A 124 -3.66 1.44 20.71
CA VAL A 124 -4.98 2.01 21.02
C VAL A 124 -5.83 1.01 21.83
N LYS A 125 -5.94 -0.24 21.38
CA LYS A 125 -6.69 -1.28 22.12
C LYS A 125 -6.13 -1.51 23.52
N ARG A 126 -4.80 -1.44 23.70
CA ARG A 126 -4.17 -1.54 25.03
C ARG A 126 -4.55 -0.35 25.90
N GLY A 127 -4.49 0.88 25.37
CA GLY A 127 -4.91 2.09 26.08
C GLY A 127 -6.38 2.05 26.49
N GLU A 128 -7.27 1.57 25.62
CA GLU A 128 -8.70 1.39 25.93
C GLU A 128 -8.92 0.40 27.09
N LYS A 129 -8.23 -0.74 27.08
CA LYS A 129 -8.27 -1.70 28.20
C LYS A 129 -7.73 -1.11 29.50
N THR A 130 -6.64 -0.33 29.42
CA THR A 130 -6.11 0.38 30.58
C THR A 130 -7.12 1.39 31.12
N LEU A 131 -7.82 2.12 30.25
CA LEU A 131 -8.87 3.05 30.65
C LEU A 131 -10.03 2.36 31.38
N GLU A 132 -10.49 1.19 30.89
CA GLU A 132 -11.50 0.37 31.57
C GLU A 132 -11.04 -0.06 32.97
N PHE A 133 -9.79 -0.51 33.08
CA PHE A 133 -9.19 -0.87 34.36
C PHE A 133 -9.15 0.33 35.33
N LEU A 134 -8.70 1.51 34.88
CA LEU A 134 -8.61 2.71 35.71
C LEU A 134 -9.99 3.18 36.19
N LYS A 135 -11.01 3.12 35.32
CA LYS A 135 -12.41 3.38 35.70
C LYS A 135 -12.88 2.42 36.79
N SER A 136 -12.57 1.13 36.68
CA SER A 136 -12.90 0.13 37.71
C SER A 136 -12.21 0.37 39.06
N LYS A 137 -11.07 1.07 39.05
CA LYS A 137 -10.30 1.45 40.24
C LYS A 137 -10.59 2.86 40.74
N ASN A 138 -11.55 3.56 40.14
CA ASN A 138 -11.89 4.95 40.44
C ASN A 138 -10.69 5.93 40.31
N ARG A 139 -9.72 5.62 39.44
CA ARG A 139 -8.55 6.46 39.15
C ARG A 139 -8.84 7.42 37.99
N LEU A 140 -9.72 8.39 38.23
CA LEU A 140 -10.31 9.22 37.18
C LEU A 140 -9.30 10.12 36.46
N GLU A 141 -8.34 10.72 37.17
CA GLU A 141 -7.35 11.61 36.55
C GLU A 141 -6.36 10.84 35.67
N ASP A 142 -5.87 9.69 36.13
CA ASP A 142 -5.06 8.78 35.30
C ASP A 142 -5.84 8.31 34.07
N GLY A 143 -7.14 8.04 34.24
CA GLY A 143 -8.04 7.71 33.15
C GLY A 143 -8.12 8.80 32.08
N LYS A 144 -8.22 10.07 32.47
CA LYS A 144 -8.24 11.20 31.52
C LYS A 144 -6.96 11.31 30.71
N THR A 145 -5.80 11.10 31.33
CA THR A 145 -4.51 11.11 30.62
C THR A 145 -4.50 10.05 29.51
N ILE A 146 -4.80 8.80 29.87
CA ILE A 146 -4.85 7.69 28.91
C ILE A 146 -5.90 7.94 27.81
N GLU A 147 -7.08 8.45 28.17
CA GLU A 147 -8.14 8.76 27.21
C GLU A 147 -7.70 9.81 26.19
N ASN A 148 -7.03 10.87 26.63
CA ASN A 148 -6.49 11.91 25.74
C ASN A 148 -5.46 11.33 24.76
N ASP A 149 -4.55 10.49 25.24
CA ASP A 149 -3.49 9.90 24.40
C ASP A 149 -4.03 8.85 23.43
N VAL A 150 -5.00 8.04 23.85
CA VAL A 150 -5.73 7.13 22.96
C VAL A 150 -6.43 7.91 21.84
N ASN A 151 -7.14 8.98 22.18
CA ASN A 151 -7.85 9.79 21.19
C ASN A 151 -6.88 10.50 20.23
N GLY A 152 -5.76 11.02 20.74
CA GLY A 152 -4.71 11.62 19.92
C GLY A 152 -4.11 10.60 18.93
N LEU A 153 -3.81 9.39 19.39
CA LEU A 153 -3.27 8.34 18.53
C LEU A 153 -4.28 7.89 17.46
N LYS A 154 -5.57 7.74 17.80
CA LYS A 154 -6.64 7.45 16.82
C LYS A 154 -6.69 8.49 15.70
N GLN A 155 -6.68 9.77 16.06
CA GLN A 155 -6.70 10.85 15.07
C GLN A 155 -5.48 10.84 14.13
N ILE A 156 -4.30 10.47 14.64
CA ILE A 156 -3.11 10.35 13.81
C ILE A 156 -3.21 9.12 12.89
N ILE A 157 -3.66 7.97 13.41
CA ILE A 157 -3.91 6.76 12.60
C ILE A 157 -4.84 7.08 11.43
N ASP A 158 -5.96 7.77 11.69
CA ASP A 158 -6.92 8.13 10.64
C ASP A 158 -6.29 9.00 9.54
N LYS A 159 -5.41 9.94 9.91
CA LYS A 159 -4.67 10.78 8.95
C LYS A 159 -3.65 9.96 8.14
N VAL A 160 -2.88 9.12 8.82
CA VAL A 160 -1.91 8.20 8.18
C VAL A 160 -2.63 7.28 7.19
N GLU A 161 -3.80 6.75 7.57
CA GLU A 161 -4.61 5.91 6.71
C GLU A 161 -5.29 6.68 5.57
N GLN A 162 -5.29 8.01 5.51
CA GLN A 162 -5.91 8.77 4.41
C GLN A 162 -4.90 9.47 3.50
N GLU A 163 -3.64 9.57 3.92
CA GLU A 163 -2.60 10.29 3.19
C GLU A 163 -1.92 9.39 2.15
N ASP A 164 -1.80 9.93 0.93
CA ASP A 164 -1.14 9.25 -0.20
C ASP A 164 0.16 9.98 -0.63
N ASP A 165 0.37 11.22 -0.16
CA ASP A 165 1.62 11.95 -0.38
C ASP A 165 2.75 11.40 0.49
N LEU A 166 3.81 10.88 -0.14
CA LEU A 166 4.92 10.22 0.56
C LEU A 166 5.65 11.12 1.56
N ILE A 167 5.77 12.42 1.28
CA ILE A 167 6.50 13.34 2.16
C ILE A 167 5.66 13.59 3.42
N LYS A 168 4.37 13.88 3.25
CA LYS A 168 3.45 14.06 4.37
C LYS A 168 3.28 12.77 5.18
N LEU A 169 3.22 11.63 4.49
CA LEU A 169 3.08 10.33 5.11
C LEU A 169 4.22 10.03 6.08
N ASN A 170 5.47 10.29 5.69
CA ASN A 170 6.63 10.08 6.56
C ASN A 170 6.55 10.92 7.85
N ASP A 171 6.10 12.18 7.74
CA ASP A 171 5.93 13.04 8.93
C ASP A 171 4.80 12.53 9.84
N LEU A 172 3.66 12.16 9.27
CA LEU A 172 2.55 11.57 10.01
C LEU A 172 2.92 10.24 10.69
N GLU A 173 3.67 9.37 10.01
CA GLU A 173 4.17 8.12 10.60
C GLU A 173 5.12 8.38 11.77
N LEU A 174 5.99 9.40 11.67
CA LEU A 174 6.85 9.80 12.79
C LEU A 174 6.03 10.35 13.97
N GLN A 175 5.00 11.15 13.71
CA GLN A 175 4.07 11.61 14.74
C GLN A 175 3.33 10.44 15.40
N MET A 176 2.90 9.46 14.61
CA MET A 176 2.24 8.24 15.10
C MET A 176 3.14 7.45 16.04
N ILE A 177 4.41 7.23 15.65
CA ILE A 177 5.40 6.53 16.48
C ILE A 177 5.64 7.28 17.80
N LYS A 178 5.73 8.62 17.76
CA LYS A 178 5.90 9.43 18.98
C LYS A 178 4.69 9.33 19.91
N ALA A 179 3.47 9.41 19.37
CA ALA A 179 2.23 9.28 20.13
C ALA A 179 2.05 7.86 20.71
N GLU A 180 2.39 6.83 19.93
CA GLU A 180 2.42 5.44 20.38
C GLU A 180 3.37 5.25 21.56
N ASN A 181 4.61 5.74 21.45
CA ASN A 181 5.61 5.66 22.51
C ASN A 181 5.16 6.43 23.77
N LYS A 182 4.56 7.61 23.59
CA LYS A 182 4.01 8.38 24.70
C LYS A 182 2.94 7.59 25.45
N LEU A 183 1.92 7.09 24.74
CA LEU A 183 0.86 6.28 25.33
C LEU A 183 1.42 5.02 26.01
N SER A 184 2.41 4.37 25.42
CA SER A 184 3.07 3.20 26.03
C SER A 184 3.72 3.55 27.38
N ASN A 185 4.41 4.69 27.46
CA ASN A 185 5.07 5.14 28.69
C ASN A 185 4.04 5.55 29.74
N ASP A 186 3.01 6.30 29.35
CA ASP A 186 1.95 6.72 30.27
C ASP A 186 1.21 5.50 30.85
N ILE A 187 0.94 4.47 30.04
CA ILE A 187 0.39 3.19 30.52
C ILE A 187 1.35 2.54 31.53
N PHE A 188 2.65 2.48 31.22
CA PHE A 188 3.64 1.85 32.08
C PHE A 188 3.74 2.53 33.44
N ASP A 189 3.86 3.86 33.47
CA ASP A 189 4.01 4.66 34.68
C ASP A 189 2.75 4.58 35.56
N ILE A 190 1.56 4.59 34.96
CA ILE A 190 0.28 4.53 35.67
C ILE A 190 0.05 3.13 36.28
N VAL A 191 0.45 2.07 35.59
CA VAL A 191 0.28 0.69 36.05
C VAL A 191 1.35 0.30 37.08
N ASN A 192 2.56 0.85 36.98
CA ASN A 192 3.67 0.58 37.89
C ASN A 192 4.18 1.88 38.57
N PRO A 193 3.41 2.48 39.48
CA PRO A 193 3.82 3.71 40.16
C PRO A 193 5.05 3.46 41.05
N HIS A 194 6.05 4.33 40.93
CA HIS A 194 7.25 4.38 41.78
C HIS A 194 6.99 5.07 43.13
#